data_AF-A0A7G5ZBU5-F1
#
_entry.id   AF-A0A7G5ZBU5-F1
#
_cell.length_a   1.000
_cell.length_b   1.000
_cell.length_c   1.000
_cell.angle_alpha   90.00
_cell.angle_beta   90.00
_cell.angle_gamma   90.00
#
_symmetry.space_group_name_H-M   'P 1'
#
loop_
_entity.id
_entity.type
_entity.pdbx_description
1 polymer ?
#
loop_
_entity_poly.entity_id
_entity_poly.type
_entity_poly.pdbx_seq_one_letter_code
_entity_poly.pdbx_strand_id
1 'polypeptide(L)'
;MNTKLHRYAMLAVASALSLGATQVLAQSQAGKAAGASTSEKAAKALPSTDAGKRRGKGDRIMTKDELRACMSLKDRNDRNRVETERRRAALDKERAELANAPDSGAALHAAVADKLAAAKEVDATYAVHAKAIQDWNARMAEFQANSSTMRNPERTHEALVKEQLALKATEERLQGERKTKIAAYEAAVKEANDKAARGGDRNSDWNKRNEQLAAAEQALLDARRKWASECGDRRFREEDETAIKAGK
;
A
#
# COMPACT_ATOMS: atom_id res chain seq x y z
N MET A 1 54.33 40.65 7.82
CA MET A 1 53.22 40.19 6.94
C MET A 1 52.45 39.12 7.70
N ASN A 2 51.26 39.47 8.20
CA ASN A 2 50.43 38.61 9.04
C ASN A 2 49.45 37.80 8.18
N THR A 3 49.75 36.53 7.93
CA THR A 3 48.80 35.59 7.32
C THR A 3 48.17 34.73 8.40
N LYS A 4 47.03 35.19 8.92
CA LYS A 4 46.11 34.38 9.74
C LYS A 4 45.46 33.31 8.85
N LEU A 5 46.17 32.20 8.60
CA LEU A 5 45.59 31.01 7.98
C LEU A 5 44.52 30.45 8.93
N HIS A 6 43.27 30.56 8.47
CA HIS A 6 42.10 30.11 9.19
C HIS A 6 42.22 28.64 9.54
N ARG A 7 42.05 28.36 10.83
CA ARG A 7 41.77 27.02 11.36
C ARG A 7 40.53 26.51 10.63
N TYR A 8 40.72 25.59 9.68
CA TYR A 8 39.63 24.77 9.16
C TYR A 8 39.14 23.90 10.31
N ALA A 9 38.16 24.42 11.03
CA ALA A 9 37.44 23.69 12.05
C ALA A 9 36.75 22.51 11.36
N MET A 10 37.18 21.30 11.71
CA MET A 10 36.42 20.08 11.48
C MET A 10 35.04 20.25 12.14
N LEU A 11 34.03 20.58 11.35
CA LEU A 11 32.64 20.32 11.74
C LEU A 11 32.36 18.85 11.41
N ALA A 12 32.75 17.96 12.33
CA ALA A 12 32.20 16.62 12.37
C ALA A 12 30.76 16.73 12.87
N VAL A 13 29.82 16.96 11.94
CA VAL A 13 28.38 16.85 12.23
C VAL A 13 28.05 15.37 12.28
N ALA A 14 28.24 14.78 13.47
CA ALA A 14 27.74 13.47 13.81
C ALA A 14 26.22 13.55 14.03
N SER A 15 25.46 13.54 12.93
CA SER A 15 24.02 13.32 13.00
C SER A 15 23.76 11.83 13.23
N ALA A 16 23.65 11.45 14.50
CA ALA A 16 23.13 10.15 14.90
C ALA A 16 21.64 10.06 14.54
N LEU A 17 21.33 9.52 13.36
CA LEU A 17 19.98 9.07 13.04
C LEU A 17 19.75 7.70 13.68
N SER A 18 19.28 7.70 14.93
CA SER A 18 18.55 6.59 15.51
C SER A 18 17.11 6.61 14.99
N LEU A 19 16.81 5.83 13.94
CA LEU A 19 15.44 5.48 13.60
C LEU A 19 15.21 3.99 13.91
N GLY A 20 14.43 3.77 14.97
CA GLY A 20 13.88 2.47 15.33
C GLY A 20 12.90 1.98 14.25
N ALA A 21 13.16 0.80 13.72
CA ALA A 21 12.22 0.07 12.90
C ALA A 21 11.18 -0.61 13.81
N THR A 22 10.02 0.00 13.98
CA THR A 22 8.83 -0.68 14.52
C THR A 22 8.33 -1.69 13.49
N GLN A 23 8.58 -2.97 13.73
CA GLN A 23 7.95 -4.07 13.00
C GLN A 23 6.51 -4.24 13.50
N VAL A 24 5.53 -3.94 12.65
CA VAL A 24 4.14 -4.37 12.85
C VAL A 24 3.89 -5.56 11.94
N LEU A 25 3.95 -6.77 12.52
CA LEU A 25 3.52 -8.01 11.90
C LEU A 25 2.00 -8.16 12.10
N ALA A 26 1.22 -7.96 11.05
CA ALA A 26 -0.20 -8.33 11.04
C ALA A 26 -0.33 -9.83 10.70
N GLN A 27 -0.58 -10.65 11.72
CA GLN A 27 -1.00 -12.04 11.58
C GLN A 27 -2.50 -12.11 11.30
N SER A 28 -2.91 -12.51 10.10
CA SER A 28 -4.29 -12.95 9.84
C SER A 28 -4.37 -14.47 9.92
N GLN A 29 -4.94 -15.00 11.00
CA GLN A 29 -5.27 -16.42 11.13
C GLN A 29 -6.55 -16.74 10.35
N ALA A 30 -6.44 -17.60 9.34
CA ALA A 30 -7.59 -18.21 8.66
C ALA A 30 -8.08 -19.41 9.48
N GLY A 31 -9.21 -19.23 10.17
CA GLY A 31 -9.91 -20.28 10.88
C GLY A 31 -10.61 -21.25 9.91
N LYS A 32 -10.17 -22.51 9.96
CA LYS A 32 -10.72 -23.67 9.27
C LYS A 32 -11.88 -24.22 10.10
N ALA A 33 -13.10 -24.26 9.56
CA ALA A 33 -14.22 -24.97 10.16
C ALA A 33 -14.79 -25.98 9.16
N ALA A 34 -14.47 -27.25 9.40
CA ALA A 34 -15.19 -28.39 8.86
C ALA A 34 -16.38 -28.71 9.78
N GLY A 35 -17.50 -29.14 9.20
CA GLY A 35 -18.67 -29.55 9.96
C GLY A 35 -19.81 -30.01 9.06
N ALA A 36 -19.67 -31.23 8.52
CA ALA A 36 -20.76 -31.97 7.91
C ALA A 36 -21.66 -32.56 9.01
N SER A 37 -22.98 -32.47 8.85
CA SER A 37 -23.95 -33.30 9.59
C SER A 37 -25.04 -33.80 8.64
N THR A 38 -24.86 -35.05 8.23
CA THR A 38 -25.85 -36.12 8.00
C THR A 38 -27.34 -35.76 8.02
N SER A 39 -28.00 -35.97 6.89
CA SER A 39 -29.45 -36.21 6.80
C SER A 39 -29.73 -37.71 6.62
N GLU A 40 -30.58 -38.32 7.45
CA GLU A 40 -31.42 -39.45 6.99
C GLU A 40 -32.67 -39.65 7.88
N LYS A 41 -33.79 -39.93 7.19
CA LYS A 41 -35.12 -40.44 7.63
C LYS A 41 -36.04 -39.44 8.35
N ALA A 42 -37.35 -39.40 8.08
CA ALA A 42 -38.25 -40.39 7.49
C ALA A 42 -39.38 -39.72 6.68
N ALA A 43 -39.77 -40.38 5.60
CA ALA A 43 -41.03 -40.16 4.92
C ALA A 43 -42.18 -40.81 5.69
N LYS A 44 -43.28 -40.07 5.86
CA LYS A 44 -44.62 -40.65 6.02
C LYS A 44 -45.64 -39.72 5.36
N ALA A 45 -46.43 -40.28 4.46
CA ALA A 45 -47.42 -39.60 3.64
C ALA A 45 -48.74 -39.35 4.40
N LEU A 46 -49.30 -38.14 4.21
CA LEU A 46 -50.69 -37.71 3.99
C LEU A 46 -51.83 -38.17 4.97
N PRO A 47 -52.81 -37.28 5.26
CA PRO A 47 -53.83 -36.97 4.27
C PRO A 47 -54.11 -35.47 4.05
N SER A 48 -54.49 -35.20 2.81
CA SER A 48 -55.22 -34.02 2.37
C SER A 48 -56.54 -33.93 3.13
N THR A 49 -56.80 -32.78 3.76
CA THR A 49 -58.12 -32.16 4.01
C THR A 49 -57.89 -30.99 4.97
N ASP A 50 -57.82 -29.77 4.44
CA ASP A 50 -58.82 -28.76 4.78
C ASP A 50 -58.60 -27.51 3.92
N ALA A 51 -59.42 -27.42 2.88
CA ALA A 51 -59.65 -26.19 2.15
C ALA A 51 -60.53 -25.28 3.04
N GLY A 52 -59.90 -24.58 3.97
CA GLY A 52 -60.65 -23.74 4.89
C GLY A 52 -59.75 -22.84 5.73
N LYS A 53 -59.72 -21.55 5.39
CA LYS A 53 -59.10 -20.44 6.14
C LYS A 53 -57.57 -20.33 6.07
N ARG A 54 -57.09 -19.93 4.89
CA ARG A 54 -56.08 -18.85 4.79
C ARG A 54 -56.69 -17.63 4.11
N ARG A 55 -57.64 -16.96 4.78
CA ARG A 55 -58.00 -15.58 4.41
C ARG A 55 -56.91 -14.61 4.90
N GLY A 56 -55.69 -14.84 4.43
CA GLY A 56 -54.62 -13.84 4.42
C GLY A 56 -54.57 -13.20 3.03
N LYS A 57 -53.85 -12.09 2.90
CA LYS A 57 -53.66 -11.27 1.68
C LYS A 57 -53.35 -12.05 0.37
N GLY A 58 -52.99 -13.34 0.46
CA GLY A 58 -52.71 -14.23 -0.67
C GLY A 58 -53.93 -14.77 -1.43
N ASP A 59 -55.13 -14.79 -0.82
CA ASP A 59 -56.35 -15.35 -1.47
C ASP A 59 -57.12 -14.30 -2.29
N ARG A 60 -56.77 -13.02 -2.13
CA ARG A 60 -57.35 -11.90 -2.88
C ARG A 60 -56.52 -11.60 -4.13
N ILE A 61 -57.20 -11.59 -5.30
CA ILE A 61 -56.62 -11.13 -6.58
C ILE A 61 -56.04 -9.73 -6.39
N MET A 62 -54.77 -9.54 -6.79
CA MET A 62 -54.09 -8.25 -6.77
C MET A 62 -54.87 -7.21 -7.57
N THR A 63 -54.94 -6.00 -7.02
CA THR A 63 -55.38 -4.84 -7.78
C THR A 63 -54.33 -4.45 -8.81
N LYS A 64 -54.73 -3.71 -9.86
CA LYS A 64 -53.81 -3.21 -10.89
C LYS A 64 -52.63 -2.41 -10.31
N ASP A 65 -52.86 -1.59 -9.28
CA ASP A 65 -51.79 -0.83 -8.63
C ASP A 65 -50.84 -1.70 -7.80
N GLU A 66 -51.35 -2.71 -7.11
CA GLU A 66 -50.51 -3.72 -6.43
C GLU A 66 -49.66 -4.50 -7.43
N LEU A 67 -50.24 -4.91 -8.56
CA LEU A 67 -49.52 -5.60 -9.63
C LEU A 67 -48.42 -4.70 -10.22
N ARG A 68 -48.71 -3.42 -10.47
CA ARG A 68 -47.71 -2.46 -10.96
C ARG A 68 -46.54 -2.29 -9.98
N ALA A 69 -46.84 -2.20 -8.68
CA ALA A 69 -45.82 -2.13 -7.65
C ALA A 69 -44.96 -3.41 -7.58
N CYS A 70 -45.58 -4.59 -7.69
CA CYS A 70 -44.91 -5.88 -7.70
C CYS A 70 -43.99 -6.06 -8.93
N MET A 71 -44.46 -5.66 -10.12
CA MET A 71 -43.64 -5.68 -11.34
C MET A 71 -42.46 -4.70 -11.23
N SER A 72 -42.70 -3.47 -10.77
CA SER A 72 -41.63 -2.49 -10.54
C SER A 72 -40.60 -2.96 -9.50
N LEU A 73 -41.03 -3.67 -8.46
CA LEU A 73 -40.12 -4.27 -7.48
C LEU A 73 -39.28 -5.39 -8.11
N LYS A 74 -39.88 -6.24 -8.94
CA LYS A 74 -39.17 -7.29 -9.70
C LYS A 74 -38.10 -6.68 -10.60
N ASP A 75 -38.46 -5.68 -11.41
CA ASP A 75 -37.53 -5.00 -12.32
C ASP A 75 -36.37 -4.34 -11.57
N ARG A 76 -36.66 -3.72 -10.42
CA ARG A 76 -35.61 -3.15 -9.55
C ARG A 76 -34.70 -4.23 -8.98
N ASN A 77 -35.25 -5.37 -8.54
CA ASN A 77 -34.44 -6.50 -8.06
C ASN A 77 -33.54 -7.05 -9.17
N ASP A 78 -34.05 -7.19 -10.39
CA ASP A 78 -33.27 -7.70 -11.53
C ASP A 78 -32.14 -6.73 -11.93
N ARG A 79 -32.42 -5.42 -11.98
CA ARG A 79 -31.38 -4.39 -12.21
C ARG A 79 -30.32 -4.39 -11.11
N ASN A 80 -30.76 -4.43 -9.85
CA ASN A 80 -29.86 -4.45 -8.70
C ASN A 80 -28.99 -5.72 -8.69
N ARG A 81 -29.52 -6.86 -9.13
CA ARG A 81 -28.72 -8.09 -9.30
C ARG A 81 -27.57 -7.88 -10.28
N VAL A 82 -27.88 -7.39 -11.49
CA VAL A 82 -26.87 -7.17 -12.52
C VAL A 82 -25.81 -6.16 -12.06
N GLU A 83 -26.24 -5.09 -11.39
CA GLU A 83 -25.31 -4.08 -10.86
C GLU A 83 -24.40 -4.64 -9.77
N THR A 84 -24.95 -5.43 -8.84
CA THR A 84 -24.19 -6.09 -7.78
C THR A 84 -23.18 -7.09 -8.35
N GLU A 85 -23.57 -7.91 -9.32
CA GLU A 85 -22.66 -8.85 -10.02
C GLU A 85 -21.53 -8.09 -10.74
N ARG A 86 -21.85 -6.98 -11.42
CA ARG A 86 -20.85 -6.12 -12.08
C ARG A 86 -19.86 -5.53 -11.08
N ARG A 87 -20.34 -5.01 -9.96
CA ARG A 87 -19.50 -4.44 -8.89
C ARG A 87 -18.61 -5.50 -8.26
N ARG A 88 -19.13 -6.71 -8.06
CA ARG A 88 -18.35 -7.85 -7.55
C ARG A 88 -17.21 -8.20 -8.49
N ALA A 89 -17.49 -8.39 -9.78
CA ALA A 89 -16.45 -8.68 -10.77
C ALA A 89 -15.37 -7.58 -10.84
N ALA A 90 -15.77 -6.31 -10.71
CA ALA A 90 -14.82 -5.20 -10.65
C ALA A 90 -13.93 -5.28 -9.40
N LEU A 91 -14.50 -5.51 -8.21
CA LEU A 91 -13.73 -5.64 -6.97
C LEU A 91 -12.83 -6.88 -6.96
N ASP A 92 -13.25 -8.00 -7.55
CA ASP A 92 -12.42 -9.19 -7.69
C ASP A 92 -11.19 -8.91 -8.58
N LYS A 93 -11.38 -8.16 -9.66
CA LYS A 93 -10.28 -7.70 -10.52
C LYS A 93 -9.33 -6.78 -9.76
N GLU A 94 -9.86 -5.78 -9.06
CA GLU A 94 -9.05 -4.86 -8.24
C GLU A 94 -8.29 -5.62 -7.14
N ARG A 95 -8.90 -6.66 -6.54
CA ARG A 95 -8.24 -7.49 -5.54
C ARG A 95 -7.05 -8.24 -6.13
N ALA A 96 -7.19 -8.79 -7.33
CA ALA A 96 -6.10 -9.42 -8.05
C ALA A 96 -4.98 -8.43 -8.42
N GLU A 97 -5.33 -7.21 -8.82
CA GLU A 97 -4.36 -6.14 -9.09
C GLU A 97 -3.60 -5.72 -7.82
N LEU A 98 -4.27 -5.61 -6.67
CA LEU A 98 -3.62 -5.31 -5.39
C LEU A 98 -2.71 -6.45 -4.91
N ALA A 99 -3.12 -7.71 -5.11
CA ALA A 99 -2.32 -8.87 -4.73
C ALA A 99 -1.06 -9.04 -5.59
N ASN A 100 -1.14 -8.68 -6.88
CA ASN A 100 -0.04 -8.79 -7.85
C ASN A 100 0.72 -7.48 -8.05
N ALA A 101 0.47 -6.46 -7.23
CA ALA A 101 1.15 -5.17 -7.37
C ALA A 101 2.67 -5.39 -7.19
N PRO A 102 3.50 -4.94 -8.16
CA PRO A 102 4.96 -5.10 -8.10
C PRO A 102 5.62 -4.33 -6.94
N ASP A 103 4.86 -3.47 -6.26
CA ASP A 103 5.22 -2.73 -5.05
C ASP A 103 5.29 -3.64 -3.81
N SER A 104 5.83 -4.86 -3.95
CA SER A 104 6.11 -5.71 -2.80
C SER A 104 7.10 -5.00 -1.88
N GLY A 105 6.84 -5.01 -0.58
CA GLY A 105 7.73 -4.37 0.40
C GLY A 105 9.18 -4.84 0.26
N ALA A 106 9.41 -6.10 -0.11
CA ALA A 106 10.75 -6.66 -0.30
C ALA A 106 11.55 -5.95 -1.40
N ALA A 107 10.95 -5.68 -2.57
CA ALA A 107 11.64 -4.98 -3.66
C ALA A 107 11.96 -3.52 -3.29
N LEU A 108 11.03 -2.85 -2.59
CA LEU A 108 11.26 -1.48 -2.09
C LEU A 108 12.36 -1.45 -1.03
N HIS A 109 12.35 -2.40 -0.10
CA HIS A 109 13.40 -2.53 0.92
C HIS A 109 14.78 -2.82 0.30
N ALA A 110 14.85 -3.69 -0.69
CA ALA A 110 16.09 -3.97 -1.41
C ALA A 110 16.64 -2.71 -2.10
N ALA A 111 15.80 -1.97 -2.83
CA ALA A 111 16.21 -0.74 -3.49
C ALA A 111 16.73 0.32 -2.50
N VAL A 112 16.08 0.47 -1.34
CA VAL A 112 16.55 1.39 -0.27
C VAL A 112 17.87 0.90 0.32
N ALA A 113 18.00 -0.41 0.58
CA ALA A 113 19.22 -1.02 1.12
C ALA A 113 20.43 -0.81 0.20
N ASP A 114 20.25 -0.95 -1.12
CA ASP A 114 21.30 -0.71 -2.11
C ASP A 114 21.80 0.75 -2.07
N LYS A 115 20.89 1.72 -1.95
CA LYS A 115 21.28 3.14 -1.83
C LYS A 115 21.96 3.43 -0.49
N LEU A 116 21.52 2.81 0.59
CA LEU A 116 22.17 2.92 1.89
C LEU A 116 23.58 2.34 1.87
N ALA A 117 23.77 1.18 1.24
CA ALA A 117 25.08 0.57 1.08
C ALA A 117 26.05 1.49 0.31
N ALA A 118 25.58 2.09 -0.79
CA ALA A 118 26.37 3.05 -1.56
C ALA A 118 26.72 4.33 -0.78
N ALA A 119 25.84 4.80 0.11
CA ALA A 119 26.15 5.94 0.99
C ALA A 119 27.23 5.57 2.02
N LYS A 120 27.13 4.37 2.62
CA LYS A 120 28.12 3.85 3.59
C LYS A 120 29.50 3.64 2.97
N GLU A 121 29.57 3.24 1.71
CA GLU A 121 30.84 3.07 0.99
C GLU A 121 31.59 4.41 0.86
N VAL A 122 30.88 5.50 0.57
CA VAL A 122 31.48 6.83 0.52
C VAL A 122 31.93 7.28 1.91
N ASP A 123 31.14 7.03 2.96
CA ASP A 123 31.53 7.33 4.34
C ASP A 123 32.80 6.56 4.77
N ALA A 124 32.93 5.28 4.37
CA ALA A 124 34.13 4.49 4.62
C ALA A 124 35.35 5.06 3.90
N THR A 125 35.19 5.49 2.65
CA THR A 125 36.24 6.15 1.87
C THR A 125 36.65 7.48 2.52
N TYR A 126 35.68 8.21 3.08
CA TYR A 126 35.91 9.42 3.85
C TYR A 126 36.79 9.19 5.09
N ALA A 127 36.54 8.10 5.81
CA ALA A 127 37.35 7.75 6.98
C ALA A 127 38.81 7.43 6.61
N VAL A 128 39.04 6.81 5.45
CA VAL A 128 40.39 6.59 4.91
C VAL A 128 41.05 7.93 4.54
N HIS A 129 40.31 8.82 3.87
CA HIS A 129 40.82 10.14 3.50
C HIS A 129 41.19 10.99 4.72
N ALA A 130 40.39 10.93 5.80
CA ALA A 130 40.68 11.60 7.06
C ALA A 130 42.03 11.16 7.67
N LYS A 131 42.37 9.87 7.58
CA LYS A 131 43.70 9.36 8.01
C LYS A 131 44.83 9.91 7.14
N ALA A 132 44.64 9.97 5.83
CA ALA A 132 45.64 10.56 4.93
C ALA A 132 45.91 12.05 5.24
N ILE A 133 44.87 12.81 5.60
CA ILE A 133 45.02 14.20 6.08
C ILE A 133 45.81 14.24 7.39
N GLN A 134 45.54 13.34 8.35
CA GLN A 134 46.29 13.26 9.61
C GLN A 134 47.78 12.96 9.37
N ASP A 135 48.08 11.99 8.50
CA ASP A 135 49.45 11.62 8.14
C ASP A 135 50.18 12.75 7.41
N TRP A 136 49.50 13.49 6.54
CA TRP A 136 50.05 14.68 5.91
C TRP A 136 50.32 15.80 6.91
N ASN A 137 49.39 16.05 7.85
CA ASN A 137 49.57 17.05 8.91
C ASN A 137 50.78 16.72 9.79
N ALA A 138 50.97 15.44 10.15
CA ALA A 138 52.13 14.99 10.91
C ALA A 138 53.45 15.23 10.16
N ARG A 139 53.53 14.84 8.88
CA ARG A 139 54.71 15.09 8.03
C ARG A 139 55.00 16.58 7.82
N MET A 140 53.97 17.41 7.68
CA MET A 140 54.13 18.86 7.58
C MET A 140 54.67 19.46 8.88
N ALA A 141 54.19 19.00 10.04
CA ALA A 141 54.71 19.43 11.34
C ALA A 141 56.17 19.02 11.53
N GLU A 142 56.54 17.80 11.15
CA GLU A 142 57.92 17.32 11.19
C GLU A 142 58.84 18.13 10.25
N PHE A 143 58.36 18.43 9.04
CA PHE A 143 59.07 19.29 8.10
C PHE A 143 59.30 20.69 8.70
N GLN A 144 58.29 21.31 9.30
CA GLN A 144 58.43 22.62 9.94
C GLN A 144 59.44 22.61 11.08
N ALA A 145 59.46 21.55 11.89
CA ALA A 145 60.39 21.41 13.01
C ALA A 145 61.86 21.19 12.57
N ASN A 146 62.08 20.49 11.45
CA ASN A 146 63.41 19.99 11.07
C ASN A 146 63.95 20.54 9.73
N SER A 147 63.22 21.44 9.06
CA SER A 147 63.57 21.95 7.72
C SER A 147 64.99 22.53 7.62
N SER A 148 65.50 23.18 8.66
CA SER A 148 66.83 23.80 8.67
C SER A 148 67.99 22.79 8.64
N THR A 149 67.75 21.53 9.03
CA THR A 149 68.77 20.46 9.05
C THR A 149 68.59 19.44 7.93
N MET A 150 67.52 19.55 7.14
CA MET A 150 67.23 18.62 6.05
C MET A 150 68.14 18.83 4.83
N ARG A 151 68.51 17.72 4.18
CA ARG A 151 69.18 17.73 2.88
C ARG A 151 68.12 17.90 1.78
N ASN A 152 67.89 19.14 1.33
CA ASN A 152 66.91 19.59 0.31
C ASN A 152 65.49 19.94 0.85
N PRO A 153 65.35 20.95 1.73
CA PRO A 153 64.06 21.33 2.30
C PRO A 153 63.05 21.85 1.24
N GLU A 154 63.49 22.65 0.27
CA GLU A 154 62.61 23.17 -0.80
C GLU A 154 61.86 22.06 -1.56
N ARG A 155 62.58 21.01 -1.98
CA ARG A 155 61.99 19.91 -2.74
C ARG A 155 60.96 19.14 -1.91
N THR A 156 61.24 18.92 -0.63
CA THR A 156 60.30 18.27 0.30
C THR A 156 59.07 19.14 0.51
N HIS A 157 59.24 20.45 0.67
CA HIS A 157 58.14 21.40 0.80
C HIS A 157 57.23 21.37 -0.44
N GLU A 158 57.79 21.44 -1.64
CA GLU A 158 57.03 21.36 -2.89
C GLU A 158 56.22 20.07 -3.01
N ALA A 159 56.80 18.94 -2.59
CA ALA A 159 56.09 17.65 -2.58
C ALA A 159 54.90 17.67 -1.62
N LEU A 160 55.09 18.19 -0.39
CA LEU A 160 54.01 18.30 0.59
C LEU A 160 52.91 19.28 0.14
N VAL A 161 53.25 20.38 -0.53
CA VAL A 161 52.26 21.32 -1.10
C VAL A 161 51.46 20.66 -2.22
N LYS A 162 52.12 19.92 -3.12
CA LYS A 162 51.42 19.14 -4.17
C LYS A 162 50.48 18.12 -3.57
N GLU A 163 50.91 17.41 -2.53
CA GLU A 163 50.07 16.46 -1.81
C GLU A 163 48.87 17.14 -1.13
N GLN A 164 49.06 18.33 -0.56
CA GLN A 164 47.96 19.11 0.02
C GLN A 164 46.88 19.44 -1.01
N LEU A 165 47.28 19.85 -2.21
CA LEU A 165 46.35 20.15 -3.30
C LEU A 165 45.60 18.90 -3.75
N ALA A 166 46.29 17.77 -3.85
CA ALA A 166 45.66 16.48 -4.17
C ALA A 166 44.66 16.03 -3.10
N LEU A 167 44.99 16.23 -1.81
CA LEU A 167 44.09 15.93 -0.70
C LEU A 167 42.84 16.81 -0.75
N LYS A 168 42.98 18.12 -0.98
CA LYS A 168 41.84 19.04 -1.14
C LYS A 168 40.93 18.67 -2.30
N ALA A 169 41.51 18.33 -3.46
CA ALA A 169 40.73 17.89 -4.61
C ALA A 169 39.97 16.57 -4.33
N THR A 170 40.59 15.68 -3.56
CA THR A 170 39.95 14.42 -3.13
C THR A 170 38.81 14.68 -2.16
N GLU A 171 39.00 15.57 -1.17
CA GLU A 171 37.96 15.99 -0.23
C GLU A 171 36.74 16.56 -0.99
N GLU A 172 36.94 17.51 -1.90
CA GLU A 172 35.85 18.11 -2.69
C GLU A 172 35.07 17.07 -3.50
N ARG A 173 35.79 16.13 -4.13
CA ARG A 173 35.17 15.00 -4.85
C ARG A 173 34.34 14.12 -3.92
N LEU A 174 34.89 13.71 -2.78
CA LEU A 174 34.19 12.87 -1.81
C LEU A 174 32.98 13.60 -1.21
N GLN A 175 33.05 14.91 -0.95
CA GLN A 175 31.89 15.71 -0.53
C GLN A 175 30.77 15.67 -1.56
N GLY A 176 31.11 15.86 -2.84
CA GLY A 176 30.16 15.82 -3.95
C GLY A 176 29.50 14.45 -4.10
N GLU A 177 30.30 13.38 -4.05
CA GLU A 177 29.82 12.00 -4.10
C GLU A 177 28.91 11.69 -2.90
N ARG A 178 29.32 12.07 -1.70
CA ARG A 178 28.56 11.85 -0.47
C ARG A 178 27.19 12.53 -0.53
N LYS A 179 27.15 13.80 -0.91
CA LYS A 179 25.89 14.55 -1.09
C LYS A 179 24.98 13.86 -2.09
N THR A 180 25.53 13.42 -3.22
CA THR A 180 24.77 12.74 -4.28
C THR A 180 24.19 11.41 -3.79
N LYS A 181 24.99 10.58 -3.09
CA LYS A 181 24.54 9.27 -2.59
C LYS A 181 23.51 9.40 -1.46
N ILE A 182 23.68 10.37 -0.56
CA ILE A 182 22.70 10.64 0.50
C ILE A 182 21.39 11.13 -0.09
N ALA A 183 21.42 12.08 -1.02
CA ALA A 183 20.20 12.56 -1.70
C ALA A 183 19.48 11.43 -2.44
N ALA A 184 20.22 10.52 -3.09
CA ALA A 184 19.64 9.35 -3.75
C ALA A 184 19.01 8.36 -2.75
N TYR A 185 19.62 8.17 -1.58
CA TYR A 185 19.06 7.35 -0.50
C TYR A 185 17.78 7.97 0.08
N GLU A 186 17.79 9.27 0.39
CA GLU A 186 16.62 9.98 0.90
C GLU A 186 15.45 9.95 -0.10
N ALA A 187 15.74 10.14 -1.39
CA ALA A 187 14.74 10.02 -2.45
C ALA A 187 14.15 8.60 -2.53
N ALA A 188 14.98 7.56 -2.43
CA ALA A 188 14.51 6.17 -2.44
C ALA A 188 13.64 5.85 -1.21
N VAL A 189 14.00 6.33 -0.02
CA VAL A 189 13.19 6.18 1.20
C VAL A 189 11.84 6.88 1.03
N LYS A 190 11.84 8.12 0.52
CA LYS A 190 10.60 8.86 0.27
C LYS A 190 9.71 8.13 -0.73
N GLU A 191 10.26 7.66 -1.84
CA GLU A 191 9.51 6.91 -2.85
C GLU A 191 8.92 5.62 -2.29
N ALA A 192 9.69 4.86 -1.50
CA ALA A 192 9.21 3.65 -0.84
C ALA A 192 8.05 3.93 0.12
N ASN A 193 8.17 4.98 0.95
CA ASN A 193 7.09 5.39 1.87
C ASN A 193 5.84 5.83 1.12
N ASP A 194 6.00 6.64 0.06
CA ASP A 194 4.88 7.12 -0.76
C ASP A 194 4.16 5.94 -1.44
N LYS A 195 4.89 4.92 -1.91
CA LYS A 195 4.31 3.69 -2.49
C LYS A 195 3.58 2.87 -1.43
N ALA A 196 4.17 2.70 -0.25
CA ALA A 196 3.54 1.98 0.86
C ALA A 196 2.23 2.65 1.30
N ALA A 197 2.22 3.98 1.43
CA ALA A 197 1.02 4.75 1.77
C ALA A 197 -0.08 4.58 0.72
N ARG A 198 0.25 4.75 -0.57
CA ARG A 198 -0.71 4.53 -1.68
C ARG A 198 -1.24 3.10 -1.72
N GLY A 199 -0.42 2.11 -1.37
CA GLY A 199 -0.86 0.72 -1.22
C GLY A 199 -1.89 0.55 -0.10
N GLY A 200 -1.63 1.16 1.06
CA GLY A 200 -2.54 1.19 2.20
C GLY A 200 -3.88 1.86 1.87
N ASP A 201 -3.85 3.03 1.24
CA ASP A 201 -5.06 3.77 0.83
C ASP A 201 -5.91 2.95 -0.14
N ARG A 202 -5.30 2.35 -1.17
CA ARG A 202 -6.02 1.49 -2.13
C ARG A 202 -6.66 0.28 -1.46
N ASN A 203 -5.98 -0.34 -0.49
CA ASN A 203 -6.54 -1.48 0.24
C ASN A 203 -7.71 -1.05 1.16
N SER A 204 -7.61 0.12 1.80
CA SER A 204 -8.69 0.72 2.58
C SER A 204 -9.92 1.03 1.71
N ASP A 205 -9.71 1.67 0.56
CA ASP A 205 -10.77 1.99 -0.40
C ASP A 205 -11.44 0.74 -0.97
N TRP A 206 -10.65 -0.30 -1.26
CA TRP A 206 -11.18 -1.60 -1.67
C TRP A 206 -12.04 -2.22 -0.57
N ASN A 207 -11.57 -2.24 0.68
CA ASN A 207 -12.33 -2.78 1.82
C ASN A 207 -13.67 -2.04 2.00
N LYS A 208 -13.66 -0.71 1.94
CA LYS A 208 -14.87 0.12 2.06
C LYS A 208 -15.88 -0.19 0.94
N ARG A 209 -15.41 -0.31 -0.30
CA ARG A 209 -16.28 -0.66 -1.45
C ARG A 209 -16.81 -2.09 -1.35
N ASN A 210 -16.00 -3.01 -0.81
CA ASN A 210 -16.40 -4.39 -0.55
C ASN A 210 -17.48 -4.49 0.54
N GLU A 211 -17.36 -3.72 1.63
CA GLU A 211 -18.40 -3.61 2.66
C GLU A 211 -19.70 -3.04 2.08
N GLN A 212 -19.60 -1.99 1.27
CA GLN A 212 -20.76 -1.43 0.57
C GLN A 212 -21.40 -2.41 -0.41
N LEU A 213 -20.62 -3.30 -1.03
CA LEU A 213 -21.14 -4.36 -1.89
C LEU A 213 -21.87 -5.42 -1.06
N ALA A 214 -21.29 -5.86 0.06
CA ALA A 214 -21.92 -6.83 0.96
C ALA A 214 -23.26 -6.30 1.50
N ALA A 215 -23.33 -5.02 1.87
CA ALA A 215 -24.58 -4.38 2.27
C ALA A 215 -25.61 -4.34 1.14
N ALA A 216 -25.19 -4.08 -0.11
CA ALA A 216 -26.07 -4.09 -1.28
C ALA A 216 -26.57 -5.50 -1.63
N GLU A 217 -25.72 -6.52 -1.49
CA GLU A 217 -26.09 -7.93 -1.65
C GLU A 217 -27.16 -8.32 -0.63
N GLN A 218 -26.97 -7.97 0.64
CA GLN A 218 -27.95 -8.23 1.69
C GLN A 218 -29.28 -7.52 1.43
N ALA A 219 -29.23 -6.23 1.06
CA ALA A 219 -30.43 -5.47 0.70
C ALA A 219 -31.19 -6.08 -0.50
N LEU A 220 -30.46 -6.60 -1.50
CA LEU A 220 -31.07 -7.32 -2.62
C LEU A 220 -31.72 -8.63 -2.17
N LEU A 221 -31.08 -9.40 -1.29
CA LEU A 221 -31.67 -10.62 -0.74
C LEU A 221 -32.98 -10.33 0.00
N ASP A 222 -32.99 -9.28 0.83
CA ASP A 222 -34.18 -8.86 1.56
C ASP A 222 -35.29 -8.37 0.61
N ALA A 223 -34.93 -7.59 -0.41
CA ALA A 223 -35.88 -7.14 -1.43
C ALA A 223 -36.46 -8.30 -2.27
N ARG A 224 -35.67 -9.34 -2.53
CA ARG A 224 -36.14 -10.58 -3.20
C ARG A 224 -37.06 -11.39 -2.30
N ARG A 225 -36.75 -11.52 -1.02
CA ARG A 225 -37.62 -12.18 -0.02
C ARG A 225 -38.95 -11.44 0.11
N LYS A 226 -38.91 -10.11 0.19
CA LYS A 226 -40.10 -9.26 0.21
C LYS A 226 -40.94 -9.44 -1.05
N TRP A 227 -40.32 -9.42 -2.22
CA TRP A 227 -41.05 -9.68 -3.47
C TRP A 227 -41.68 -11.08 -3.48
N ALA A 228 -40.94 -12.11 -3.05
CA ALA A 228 -41.48 -13.47 -2.98
C ALA A 228 -42.69 -13.56 -2.03
N SER A 229 -42.62 -12.96 -0.83
CA SER A 229 -43.71 -13.02 0.15
C SER A 229 -44.92 -12.14 -0.20
N GLU A 230 -44.70 -10.98 -0.82
CA GLU A 230 -45.76 -10.01 -1.11
C GLU A 230 -46.34 -10.14 -2.51
N CYS A 231 -45.62 -10.74 -3.45
CA CYS A 231 -45.98 -10.76 -4.88
C CYS A 231 -45.88 -12.15 -5.52
N GLY A 232 -44.88 -12.98 -5.15
CA GLY A 232 -44.48 -14.18 -5.88
C GLY A 232 -45.59 -15.21 -6.11
N ASP A 233 -46.44 -15.43 -5.10
CA ASP A 233 -47.51 -16.44 -5.14
C ASP A 233 -48.92 -15.81 -5.25
N ARG A 234 -49.04 -14.50 -5.47
CA ARG A 234 -50.33 -13.82 -5.51
C ARG A 234 -50.97 -13.89 -6.89
N ARG A 235 -52.26 -14.21 -6.94
CA ARG A 235 -53.06 -14.21 -8.16
C ARG A 235 -53.30 -12.78 -8.65
N PHE A 236 -53.28 -12.56 -9.96
CA PHE A 236 -53.58 -11.28 -10.61
C PHE A 236 -54.41 -11.51 -11.89
N ARG A 237 -54.92 -10.42 -12.47
CA ARG A 237 -55.64 -10.45 -13.75
C ARG A 237 -54.66 -10.23 -14.89
N GLU A 238 -54.67 -11.09 -15.89
CA GLU A 238 -53.75 -10.99 -17.05
C GLU A 238 -54.01 -9.73 -17.89
N GLU A 239 -55.25 -9.24 -17.90
CA GLU A 239 -55.62 -7.98 -18.54
C GLU A 239 -54.94 -6.79 -17.87
N ASP A 240 -54.83 -6.80 -16.54
CA ASP A 240 -54.14 -5.76 -15.78
C ASP A 240 -52.64 -5.78 -16.06
N GLU A 241 -52.04 -6.98 -16.15
CA GLU A 241 -50.62 -7.13 -16.52
C GLU A 241 -50.35 -6.57 -17.92
N THR A 242 -51.19 -6.94 -18.89
CA THR A 242 -51.08 -6.46 -20.28
C THR A 242 -51.24 -4.95 -20.35
N ALA A 243 -52.20 -4.39 -19.62
CA ALA A 243 -52.41 -2.95 -19.54
C ALA A 243 -51.17 -2.24 -18.95
N ILE A 244 -50.60 -2.76 -17.86
CA ILE A 244 -49.40 -2.19 -17.23
C ILE A 244 -48.19 -2.26 -18.17
N LYS A 245 -47.99 -3.40 -18.85
CA LYS A 245 -46.91 -3.56 -19.85
C LYS A 245 -47.06 -2.59 -21.03
N ALA A 246 -48.30 -2.26 -21.40
CA ALA A 246 -48.62 -1.26 -22.42
C ALA A 246 -48.55 0.20 -21.91
N GLY A 247 -48.12 0.43 -20.65
CA GLY A 247 -47.98 1.76 -20.06
C GLY A 247 -49.29 2.39 -19.57
N LYS A 248 -50.35 1.60 -19.37
CA LYS A 248 -51.69 2.05 -18.93
C LYS A 248 -51.96 1.80 -17.45
#